data_AF-A0A514BRK7-F1
#
_entry.id   AF-A0A514BRK7-F1
#
_cell.length_a   1.000
_cell.length_b   1.000
_cell.length_c   1.000
_cell.angle_alpha   90.00
_cell.angle_beta   90.00
_cell.angle_gamma   90.00
#
_symmetry.space_group_name_H-M   'P 1'
#
loop_
_entity.id
_entity.type
_entity.pdbx_description
1 polymer ?
#
loop_
_entity_poly.entity_id
_entity_poly.type
_entity_poly.pdbx_seq_one_letter_code
_entity_poly.pdbx_strand_id
1 'polypeptide(L)'
;MSRSRAPGSNILGPHVLELDLAAEAGRIAGWMQRSLRGMRRRGLVVAMSGGIDSSVCAALAVEAVGAERVLGLLLPERDSSGESTRLGRQLAAHLGIDWRLHDIAPALEALGCYAERDAAIREVFPDYGQDWKSKIVLHGGLEGGINFYRLVVQSPDGEMREARLPLQAYLRIVAATNHKQRVRKTLEYHHADRMNHAVVGTPNRLEYDQGFFVKNGDGSADLKPIAHLYKTQVYAMARHLGLPGEICAAVPTTDTYSLPQGQDEFYFALPYAQMDLALWAHDHQCSAEELATALDITPERARAVYADIRAKRRAAAYLHAAPARLEGSGVETDGNPDAPGLSATARSPRPASPCG
;
A
#
# COMPACT_ATOMS: atom_id res chain seq x y z
N MET A 1 -18.73 20.49 -10.21
CA MET A 1 -20.16 20.55 -10.58
C MET A 1 -20.88 19.41 -9.87
N SER A 2 -21.66 19.75 -8.85
CA SER A 2 -22.41 18.82 -8.00
C SER A 2 -23.51 18.14 -8.81
N ARG A 3 -23.47 16.81 -8.93
CA ARG A 3 -24.60 16.04 -9.47
C ARG A 3 -25.54 15.73 -8.31
N SER A 4 -26.64 16.47 -8.26
CA SER A 4 -27.80 16.19 -7.41
C SER A 4 -28.32 14.76 -7.66
N ARG A 5 -28.56 14.01 -6.58
CA ARG A 5 -29.00 12.61 -6.60
C ARG A 5 -30.53 12.55 -6.74
N ALA A 6 -31.03 11.84 -7.76
CA ALA A 6 -32.48 11.61 -7.95
C ALA A 6 -32.99 10.53 -6.96
N PRO A 7 -34.26 10.61 -6.50
CA PRO A 7 -34.81 9.69 -5.50
C PRO A 7 -35.51 8.50 -6.16
N GLY A 8 -35.09 7.29 -5.81
CA GLY A 8 -35.73 6.03 -6.21
C GLY A 8 -34.71 4.90 -6.43
N SER A 9 -34.71 3.91 -5.55
CA SER A 9 -33.94 2.64 -5.59
C SER A 9 -32.41 2.74 -5.79
N ASN A 10 -31.69 3.19 -4.76
CA ASN A 10 -30.22 3.10 -4.75
C ASN A 10 -29.73 2.73 -3.34
N ILE A 11 -30.14 1.54 -2.88
CA ILE A 11 -29.73 0.98 -1.58
C ILE A 11 -28.21 0.80 -1.62
N LEU A 12 -27.47 1.32 -0.65
CA LEU A 12 -26.03 1.08 -0.56
C LEU A 12 -25.74 -0.44 -0.55
N GLY A 13 -24.86 -0.92 -1.44
CA GLY A 13 -24.54 -2.34 -1.57
C GLY A 13 -23.41 -2.61 -2.56
N PRO A 14 -23.03 -3.88 -2.81
CA PRO A 14 -21.86 -4.22 -3.62
C PRO A 14 -21.84 -3.64 -5.04
N HIS A 15 -23.01 -3.40 -5.64
CA HIS A 15 -23.13 -2.84 -6.99
C HIS A 15 -22.50 -1.44 -7.12
N VAL A 16 -22.35 -0.67 -6.04
CA VAL A 16 -21.69 0.65 -6.09
C VAL A 16 -20.19 0.54 -6.40
N LEU A 17 -19.63 -0.67 -6.29
CA LEU A 17 -18.24 -0.99 -6.60
C LEU A 17 -18.08 -1.66 -7.98
N GLU A 18 -19.17 -1.87 -8.73
CA GLU A 18 -19.11 -2.42 -10.08
C GLU A 18 -18.31 -1.49 -11.02
N LEU A 19 -17.56 -2.13 -11.92
CA LEU A 19 -16.60 -1.46 -12.79
C LEU A 19 -16.57 -2.16 -14.14
N ASP A 20 -16.52 -1.41 -15.23
CA ASP A 20 -16.19 -1.94 -16.55
C ASP A 20 -14.70 -2.31 -16.57
N LEU A 21 -14.41 -3.60 -16.36
CA LEU A 21 -13.06 -4.11 -16.18
C LEU A 21 -12.22 -3.94 -17.46
N ALA A 22 -12.82 -4.08 -18.64
CA ALA A 22 -12.10 -3.94 -19.91
C ALA A 22 -11.73 -2.47 -20.18
N ALA A 23 -12.70 -1.57 -20.01
CA ALA A 23 -12.44 -0.14 -20.14
C ALA A 23 -11.40 0.34 -19.12
N GLU A 24 -11.48 -0.17 -17.88
CA GLU A 24 -10.58 0.20 -16.82
C GLU A 24 -9.15 -0.34 -17.02
N ALA A 25 -8.99 -1.60 -17.43
CA ALA A 25 -7.70 -2.18 -17.78
C ALA A 25 -7.00 -1.34 -18.88
N GLY A 26 -7.74 -1.02 -19.96
CA GLY A 26 -7.23 -0.15 -21.02
C GLY A 26 -6.88 1.26 -20.54
N ARG A 27 -7.66 1.84 -19.61
CA ARG A 27 -7.38 3.15 -19.00
C ARG A 27 -6.07 3.12 -18.20
N ILE A 28 -5.87 2.09 -17.39
CA ILE A 28 -4.66 1.89 -16.59
C ILE A 28 -3.44 1.67 -17.49
N ALA A 29 -3.55 0.78 -18.49
CA ALA A 29 -2.48 0.51 -19.44
C ALA A 29 -2.04 1.77 -20.19
N GLY A 30 -2.99 2.55 -20.72
CA GLY A 30 -2.70 3.82 -21.37
C GLY A 30 -2.08 4.86 -20.44
N TRP A 31 -2.49 4.89 -19.17
CA TRP A 31 -1.88 5.75 -18.15
C TRP A 31 -0.43 5.35 -17.85
N MET A 32 -0.16 4.05 -17.68
CA MET A 32 1.21 3.54 -17.47
C MET A 32 2.14 3.95 -18.62
N GLN A 33 1.70 3.76 -19.87
CA GLN A 33 2.48 4.15 -21.06
C GLN A 33 2.82 5.64 -21.08
N ARG A 34 1.86 6.52 -20.77
CA ARG A 34 2.08 7.97 -20.71
C ARG A 34 3.05 8.35 -19.57
N SER A 35 2.89 7.75 -18.41
CA SER A 35 3.76 7.97 -17.25
C SER A 35 5.21 7.56 -17.55
N LEU A 36 5.42 6.42 -18.19
CA LEU A 36 6.76 5.97 -18.62
C LEU A 36 7.41 6.92 -19.62
N ARG A 37 6.65 7.44 -20.60
CA ARG A 37 7.14 8.46 -21.54
C ARG A 37 7.59 9.73 -20.81
N GLY A 38 6.80 10.20 -19.84
CA GLY A 38 7.13 11.36 -19.01
C GLY A 38 8.41 11.16 -18.19
N MET A 39 8.61 9.95 -17.65
CA MET A 39 9.80 9.59 -16.88
C MET A 39 11.00 9.13 -17.73
N ARG A 40 10.82 9.00 -19.05
CA ARG A 40 11.83 8.46 -19.99
C ARG A 40 12.32 7.05 -19.63
N ARG A 41 11.42 6.21 -19.12
CA ARG A 41 11.69 4.81 -18.77
C ARG A 41 11.19 3.86 -19.85
N ARG A 42 11.87 2.72 -19.99
CA ARG A 42 11.70 1.77 -21.12
C ARG A 42 10.84 0.55 -20.80
N GLY A 43 10.61 0.26 -19.52
CA GLY A 43 9.86 -0.90 -19.06
C GLY A 43 9.53 -0.80 -17.57
N LEU A 44 9.09 -1.90 -16.99
CA LEU A 44 8.56 -1.98 -15.63
C LEU A 44 9.22 -3.11 -14.84
N VAL A 45 9.45 -2.85 -13.55
CA VAL A 45 9.85 -3.87 -12.56
C VAL A 45 8.70 -4.04 -11.58
N VAL A 46 8.34 -5.29 -11.29
CA VAL A 46 7.27 -5.64 -10.34
C VAL A 46 7.80 -6.68 -9.35
N ALA A 47 7.74 -6.38 -8.05
CA ALA A 47 7.93 -7.40 -7.02
C ALA A 47 6.67 -8.27 -6.93
N MET A 48 6.82 -9.58 -7.12
CA MET A 48 5.74 -10.55 -7.11
C MET A 48 5.77 -11.30 -5.79
N SER A 49 4.79 -11.03 -4.92
CA SER A 49 4.67 -11.68 -3.60
C SER A 49 3.84 -12.96 -3.63
N GLY A 50 3.31 -13.36 -4.79
CA GLY A 50 2.30 -14.42 -4.91
C GLY A 50 0.89 -13.98 -4.51
N GLY A 51 0.75 -12.77 -3.94
CA GLY A 51 -0.55 -12.16 -3.66
C GLY A 51 -1.22 -11.58 -4.91
N ILE A 52 -2.53 -11.39 -4.82
CA ILE A 52 -3.36 -10.94 -5.93
C ILE A 52 -3.01 -9.54 -6.44
N ASP A 53 -2.66 -8.59 -5.57
CA ASP A 53 -2.41 -7.20 -5.97
C ASP A 53 -1.18 -7.09 -6.87
N SER A 54 -0.09 -7.76 -6.51
CA SER A 54 1.12 -7.83 -7.32
C SER A 54 0.88 -8.56 -8.64
N SER A 55 0.03 -9.59 -8.62
CA SER A 55 -0.33 -10.36 -9.82
C SER A 55 -1.11 -9.52 -10.83
N VAL A 56 -2.10 -8.75 -10.37
CA VAL A 56 -2.85 -7.81 -11.21
C VAL A 56 -1.94 -6.70 -11.74
N CYS A 57 -1.04 -6.16 -10.92
CA CYS A 57 -0.08 -5.16 -11.36
C CYS A 57 0.86 -5.70 -12.45
N ALA A 58 1.34 -6.93 -12.31
CA ALA A 58 2.19 -7.57 -13.32
C ALA A 58 1.43 -7.78 -14.63
N ALA A 59 0.18 -8.26 -14.59
CA ALA A 59 -0.64 -8.43 -15.78
C ALA A 59 -0.97 -7.09 -16.48
N LEU A 60 -1.34 -6.06 -15.73
CA LEU A 60 -1.57 -4.71 -16.26
C LEU A 60 -0.28 -4.10 -16.84
N ALA A 61 0.88 -4.39 -16.25
CA ALA A 61 2.16 -3.99 -16.80
C ALA A 61 2.42 -4.67 -18.15
N VAL A 62 2.13 -5.97 -18.28
CA VAL A 62 2.25 -6.70 -19.56
C VAL A 62 1.29 -6.14 -20.61
N GLU A 63 0.04 -5.87 -20.25
CA GLU A 63 -0.94 -5.21 -21.13
C GLU A 63 -0.45 -3.83 -21.59
N ALA A 64 0.23 -3.09 -20.71
CA ALA A 64 0.73 -1.74 -21.00
C ALA A 64 1.96 -1.72 -21.90
N VAL A 65 2.94 -2.60 -21.70
CA VAL A 65 4.27 -2.46 -22.34
C VAL A 65 4.79 -3.72 -23.04
N GLY A 66 4.06 -4.83 -23.01
CA GLY A 66 4.51 -6.12 -23.50
C GLY A 66 5.37 -6.87 -22.48
N ALA A 67 5.32 -8.19 -22.52
CA ALA A 67 6.00 -9.06 -21.55
C ALA A 67 7.53 -8.90 -21.58
N GLU A 68 8.10 -8.56 -22.73
CA GLU A 68 9.54 -8.37 -22.91
C GLU A 68 10.10 -7.13 -22.18
N ARG A 69 9.22 -6.24 -21.71
CA ARG A 69 9.57 -5.01 -20.98
C ARG A 69 9.12 -5.05 -19.52
N VAL A 70 8.76 -6.23 -19.02
CA VAL A 70 8.38 -6.44 -17.63
C VAL A 70 9.36 -7.42 -17.01
N LEU A 71 9.97 -7.01 -15.89
CA LEU A 71 10.76 -7.89 -15.04
C LEU A 71 10.02 -8.17 -13.74
N GLY A 72 9.75 -9.45 -13.48
CA GLY A 72 9.27 -9.91 -12.18
C GLY A 72 10.41 -10.16 -11.19
N LEU A 73 10.24 -9.80 -9.92
CA LEU A 73 11.17 -10.13 -8.84
C LEU A 73 10.48 -10.96 -7.77
N LEU A 74 11.08 -12.10 -7.41
CA LEU A 74 10.70 -12.93 -6.28
C LEU A 74 11.71 -12.70 -5.16
N LEU A 75 11.25 -12.15 -4.04
CA LEU A 75 12.11 -11.64 -2.96
C LEU A 75 11.77 -12.30 -1.60
N PRO A 76 11.87 -13.65 -1.50
CA PRO A 76 11.57 -14.34 -0.25
C PRO A 76 12.63 -14.06 0.82
N GLU A 77 12.24 -14.26 2.06
CA GLU A 77 13.10 -14.26 3.23
C GLU A 77 12.67 -15.34 4.23
N ARG A 78 13.30 -15.40 5.41
CA ARG A 78 13.14 -16.49 6.40
C ARG A 78 11.68 -16.85 6.72
N ASP A 79 10.81 -15.86 6.85
CA ASP A 79 9.41 -16.08 7.24
C ASP A 79 8.46 -16.11 6.03
N SER A 80 8.97 -15.98 4.80
CA SER A 80 8.15 -15.97 3.59
C SER A 80 7.64 -17.37 3.28
N SER A 81 6.37 -17.47 2.88
CA SER A 81 5.80 -18.78 2.55
C SER A 81 6.41 -19.36 1.26
N GLY A 82 6.62 -20.69 1.24
CA GLY A 82 7.02 -21.39 0.01
C GLY A 82 5.99 -21.24 -1.12
N GLU A 83 4.72 -21.09 -0.76
CA GLU A 83 3.61 -20.88 -1.69
C GLU A 83 3.68 -19.52 -2.39
N SER A 84 4.08 -18.46 -1.70
CA SER A 84 4.31 -17.12 -2.28
C SER A 84 5.27 -17.22 -3.48
N THR A 85 6.37 -17.98 -3.32
CA THR A 85 7.36 -18.18 -4.39
C THR A 85 6.83 -19.06 -5.52
N ARG A 86 6.09 -20.12 -5.20
CA ARG A 86 5.50 -21.02 -6.21
C ARG A 86 4.48 -20.27 -7.08
N LEU A 87 3.56 -19.53 -6.47
CA LEU A 87 2.55 -18.72 -7.17
C LEU A 87 3.20 -17.63 -8.02
N GLY A 88 4.23 -16.97 -7.51
CA GLY A 88 4.96 -15.96 -8.28
C GLY A 88 5.66 -16.55 -9.53
N ARG A 89 6.19 -17.77 -9.46
CA ARG A 89 6.73 -18.48 -10.64
C ARG A 89 5.64 -18.87 -11.63
N GLN A 90 4.51 -19.37 -11.13
CA GLN A 90 3.36 -19.71 -11.95
C GLN A 90 2.84 -18.47 -12.70
N LEU A 91 2.73 -17.33 -12.02
CA LEU A 91 2.36 -16.06 -12.61
C LEU A 91 3.34 -15.66 -13.72
N ALA A 92 4.65 -15.69 -13.44
CA ALA A 92 5.65 -15.28 -14.40
C ALA A 92 5.61 -16.14 -15.68
N ALA A 93 5.44 -17.46 -15.52
CA ALA A 93 5.26 -18.39 -16.63
C ALA A 93 3.96 -18.12 -17.41
N HIS A 94 2.85 -17.86 -16.71
CA HIS A 94 1.56 -17.54 -17.31
C HIS A 94 1.61 -16.25 -18.14
N LEU A 95 2.29 -15.22 -17.62
CA LEU A 95 2.43 -13.92 -18.28
C LEU A 95 3.55 -13.87 -19.34
N GLY A 96 4.43 -14.87 -19.38
CA GLY A 96 5.57 -14.91 -20.30
C GLY A 96 6.64 -13.85 -20.01
N ILE A 97 6.79 -13.40 -18.76
CA ILE A 97 7.74 -12.36 -18.36
C ILE A 97 9.07 -12.97 -17.87
N ASP A 98 10.18 -12.23 -18.04
CA ASP A 98 11.44 -12.58 -17.38
C ASP A 98 11.33 -12.33 -15.87
N TRP A 99 12.02 -13.12 -15.06
CA TRP A 99 12.00 -12.97 -13.60
C TRP A 99 13.31 -13.38 -12.92
N ARG A 100 13.55 -12.83 -11.72
CA ARG A 100 14.71 -13.17 -10.88
C ARG A 100 14.27 -13.52 -9.47
N LEU A 101 14.96 -14.49 -8.86
CA LEU A 101 14.83 -14.82 -7.44
C LEU A 101 16.02 -14.23 -6.69
N HIS A 102 15.74 -13.46 -5.65
CA HIS A 102 16.75 -13.01 -4.70
C HIS A 102 16.28 -13.36 -3.28
N ASP A 103 16.93 -14.34 -2.67
CA ASP A 103 16.77 -14.56 -1.23
C ASP A 103 17.42 -13.40 -0.47
N ILE A 104 16.60 -12.64 0.25
CA ILE A 104 17.06 -11.48 1.01
C ILE A 104 17.34 -11.79 2.48
N ALA A 105 17.10 -13.04 2.93
CA ALA A 105 17.33 -13.43 4.32
C ALA A 105 18.78 -13.18 4.78
N PRO A 106 19.84 -13.47 3.98
CA PRO A 106 21.21 -13.18 4.40
C PRO A 106 21.48 -11.69 4.61
N ALA A 107 20.88 -10.81 3.78
CA ALA A 107 21.02 -9.36 3.93
C ALA A 107 20.32 -8.88 5.20
N LEU A 108 19.11 -9.38 5.47
CA LEU A 108 18.36 -9.04 6.69
C LEU A 108 19.05 -9.53 7.96
N GLU A 109 19.65 -10.72 7.93
CA GLU A 109 20.46 -11.24 9.03
C GLU A 109 21.70 -10.36 9.28
N ALA A 110 22.44 -10.01 8.22
CA ALA A 110 23.61 -9.14 8.32
C ALA A 110 23.26 -7.74 8.85
N LEU A 111 22.04 -7.26 8.59
CA LEU A 111 21.52 -5.98 9.10
C LEU A 111 20.96 -6.10 10.53
N GLY A 112 21.01 -7.28 11.17
CA GLY A 112 20.54 -7.50 12.53
C GLY A 112 19.00 -7.57 12.66
N CYS A 113 18.26 -7.59 11.55
CA CYS A 113 16.80 -7.47 11.54
C CYS A 113 16.11 -8.56 12.36
N TYR A 114 16.56 -9.81 12.24
CA TYR A 114 15.97 -10.93 12.98
C TYR A 114 16.37 -10.89 14.46
N ALA A 115 17.64 -10.61 14.76
CA ALA A 115 18.13 -10.52 16.13
C ALA A 115 17.40 -9.42 16.93
N GLU A 116 17.21 -8.24 16.35
CA GLU A 116 16.50 -7.12 16.99
C GLU A 116 15.04 -7.45 17.28
N ARG A 117 14.35 -8.09 16.31
CA ARG A 117 12.97 -8.56 16.45
C ARG A 117 12.86 -9.59 17.56
N ASP A 118 13.68 -10.64 17.52
CA ASP A 118 13.60 -11.75 18.46
C ASP A 118 13.93 -11.29 19.88
N ALA A 119 14.86 -10.35 20.04
CA ALA A 119 15.13 -9.71 21.33
C ALA A 119 13.91 -8.94 21.86
N ALA A 120 13.17 -8.22 21.01
CA ALA A 120 11.95 -7.52 21.42
C ALA A 120 10.81 -8.48 21.76
N ILE A 121 10.71 -9.62 21.07
CA ILE A 121 9.76 -10.69 21.41
C ILE A 121 10.11 -11.30 22.77
N ARG A 122 11.40 -11.53 23.06
CA ARG A 122 11.86 -12.10 24.34
C ARG A 122 11.57 -11.23 25.56
N GLU A 123 11.38 -9.93 25.39
CA GLU A 123 10.92 -9.05 26.48
C GLU A 123 9.50 -9.39 26.95
N VAL A 124 8.69 -9.99 26.07
CA VAL A 124 7.33 -10.43 26.37
C VAL A 124 7.29 -11.93 26.68
N PHE A 125 8.07 -12.72 25.96
CA PHE A 125 8.16 -14.17 26.09
C PHE A 125 9.64 -14.61 26.21
N PRO A 126 10.22 -14.64 27.42
CA PRO A 126 11.67 -14.86 27.63
C PRO A 126 12.23 -16.15 27.03
N ASP A 127 11.38 -17.16 26.86
CA ASP A 127 11.68 -18.47 26.28
C ASP A 127 11.54 -18.52 24.74
N TYR A 128 11.14 -17.42 24.09
CA TYR A 128 11.04 -17.35 22.63
C TYR A 128 12.39 -17.68 21.98
N GLY A 129 12.41 -18.76 21.23
CA GLY A 129 13.62 -19.37 20.69
C GLY A 129 13.59 -19.53 19.17
N GLN A 130 14.55 -20.32 18.69
CA GLN A 130 14.58 -20.76 17.31
C GLN A 130 13.33 -21.59 16.97
N ASP A 131 12.83 -21.47 15.74
CA ASP A 131 11.64 -22.18 15.21
C ASP A 131 10.30 -21.76 15.83
N TRP A 132 10.29 -20.80 16.75
CA TRP A 132 9.06 -20.19 17.24
C TRP A 132 8.47 -19.25 16.18
N LYS A 133 7.16 -19.31 16.03
CA LYS A 133 6.43 -18.38 15.16
C LYS A 133 5.79 -17.27 15.96
N SER A 134 5.55 -16.12 15.36
CA SER A 134 4.89 -15.00 16.02
C SER A 134 3.99 -14.23 15.06
N LYS A 135 3.02 -13.49 15.60
CA LYS A 135 2.29 -12.41 14.93
C LYS A 135 1.83 -11.35 15.93
N ILE A 136 1.64 -10.13 15.47
CA ILE A 136 1.00 -9.06 16.26
C ILE A 136 -0.48 -9.03 15.90
N VAL A 137 -1.38 -9.01 16.88
CA VAL A 137 -2.83 -8.85 16.64
C VAL A 137 -3.34 -7.56 17.29
N LEU A 138 -4.34 -6.95 16.68
CA LEU A 138 -5.02 -5.78 17.22
C LEU A 138 -6.21 -6.23 18.08
N HIS A 139 -6.33 -5.68 19.28
CA HIS A 139 -7.47 -5.89 20.18
C HIS A 139 -8.07 -4.54 20.58
N GLY A 140 -9.37 -4.50 20.92
CA GLY A 140 -10.11 -3.28 21.24
C GLY A 140 -11.08 -2.82 20.14
N GLY A 141 -10.70 -2.99 18.87
CA GLY A 141 -11.57 -2.93 17.68
C GLY A 141 -12.66 -1.84 17.68
N LEU A 142 -13.81 -2.16 17.08
CA LEU A 142 -14.97 -1.26 17.02
C LEU A 142 -15.95 -1.46 18.20
N GLU A 143 -15.48 -2.01 19.32
CA GLU A 143 -16.27 -2.19 20.56
C GLU A 143 -16.08 -1.02 21.54
N GLY A 144 -15.44 0.07 21.10
CA GLY A 144 -15.31 1.31 21.87
C GLY A 144 -14.20 1.29 22.92
N GLY A 145 -13.36 0.26 22.95
CA GLY A 145 -12.17 0.18 23.81
C GLY A 145 -10.95 0.92 23.23
N ILE A 146 -9.95 1.19 24.07
CA ILE A 146 -8.65 1.71 23.60
C ILE A 146 -7.98 0.62 22.76
N ASN A 147 -7.68 0.91 21.50
CA ASN A 147 -6.98 -0.01 20.61
C ASN A 147 -5.60 -0.36 21.14
N PHE A 148 -5.31 -1.65 21.16
CA PHE A 148 -4.07 -2.11 21.75
C PHE A 148 -3.55 -3.41 21.14
N TYR A 149 -2.22 -3.51 20.99
CA TYR A 149 -1.59 -4.67 20.37
C TYR A 149 -1.31 -5.78 21.38
N ARG A 150 -1.45 -7.02 20.91
CA ARG A 150 -0.99 -8.24 21.59
C ARG A 150 0.00 -8.97 20.70
N LEU A 151 0.93 -9.66 21.33
CA LEU A 151 1.87 -10.54 20.66
C LEU A 151 1.39 -11.98 20.86
N VAL A 152 1.21 -12.69 19.76
CA VAL A 152 0.90 -14.11 19.73
C VAL A 152 2.15 -14.84 19.31
N VAL A 153 2.52 -15.89 20.05
CA VAL A 153 3.64 -16.77 19.73
C VAL A 153 3.17 -18.22 19.66
N GLN A 154 3.80 -18.98 18.79
CA GLN A 154 3.65 -20.43 18.68
C GLN A 154 5.00 -21.09 18.92
N SER A 155 5.06 -21.99 19.90
CA SER A 155 6.24 -22.81 20.15
C SER A 155 6.37 -23.96 19.13
N PRO A 156 7.53 -24.63 19.04
CA PRO A 156 7.74 -25.71 18.07
C PRO A 156 6.83 -26.93 18.25
N ASP A 157 6.31 -27.17 19.45
CA ASP A 157 5.32 -28.20 19.78
C ASP A 157 3.86 -27.76 19.48
N GLY A 158 3.67 -26.53 19.01
CA GLY A 158 2.39 -26.01 18.54
C GLY A 158 1.57 -25.27 19.60
N GLU A 159 2.08 -25.12 20.83
CA GLU A 159 1.40 -24.35 21.88
C GLU A 159 1.29 -22.87 21.49
N MET A 160 0.08 -22.31 21.63
CA MET A 160 -0.21 -20.91 21.32
C MET A 160 -0.30 -20.11 22.61
N ARG A 161 0.44 -18.99 22.68
CA ARG A 161 0.38 -18.06 23.81
C ARG A 161 0.22 -16.63 23.33
N GLU A 162 -0.47 -15.83 24.13
CA GLU A 162 -0.73 -14.43 23.79
C GLU A 162 -0.60 -13.50 25.00
N ALA A 163 0.11 -12.39 24.80
CA ALA A 163 0.37 -11.43 25.86
C ALA A 163 0.19 -9.99 25.34
N ARG A 164 -0.06 -9.07 26.27
CA ARG A 164 -0.08 -7.63 25.98
C ARG A 164 1.29 -7.23 25.44
N LEU A 165 1.32 -6.52 24.31
CA LEU A 165 2.57 -6.06 23.70
C LEU A 165 2.87 -4.62 24.15
N PRO A 166 3.94 -4.38 24.93
CA PRO A 166 4.36 -3.02 25.31
C PRO A 166 4.79 -2.20 24.09
N LEU A 167 4.63 -0.88 24.17
CA LEU A 167 4.91 0.02 23.03
C LEU A 167 6.35 -0.10 22.51
N GLN A 168 7.35 -0.20 23.38
CA GLN A 168 8.75 -0.29 22.96
C GLN A 168 9.04 -1.59 22.19
N ALA A 169 8.55 -2.73 22.70
CA ALA A 169 8.66 -4.01 21.99
C ALA A 169 7.89 -3.98 20.66
N TYR A 170 6.67 -3.40 20.64
CA TYR A 170 5.90 -3.19 19.41
C TYR A 170 6.69 -2.41 18.35
N LEU A 171 7.24 -1.24 18.71
CA LEU A 171 7.96 -0.39 17.77
C LEU A 171 9.19 -1.10 17.19
N ARG A 172 9.90 -1.91 17.99
CA ARG A 172 11.07 -2.67 17.52
C ARG A 172 10.68 -3.81 16.58
N ILE A 173 9.63 -4.57 16.90
CA ILE A 173 9.13 -5.62 16.01
C ILE A 173 8.65 -5.01 14.68
N VAL A 174 7.89 -3.92 14.73
CA VAL A 174 7.43 -3.21 13.53
C VAL A 174 8.59 -2.60 12.75
N ALA A 175 9.63 -2.09 13.41
CA ALA A 175 10.82 -1.58 12.73
C ALA A 175 11.52 -2.68 11.92
N ALA A 176 11.72 -3.86 12.51
CA ALA A 176 12.28 -5.03 11.83
C ALA A 176 11.41 -5.46 10.64
N THR A 177 10.09 -5.58 10.84
CA THR A 177 9.12 -5.86 9.78
C THR A 177 9.22 -4.85 8.62
N ASN A 178 9.26 -3.56 8.94
CA ASN A 178 9.36 -2.50 7.94
C ASN A 178 10.70 -2.55 7.19
N HIS A 179 11.77 -2.97 7.87
CA HIS A 179 13.08 -3.13 7.27
C HIS A 179 13.06 -4.17 6.15
N LYS A 180 12.34 -5.29 6.32
CA LYS A 180 12.13 -6.30 5.26
C LYS A 180 11.60 -5.68 3.97
N GLN A 181 10.54 -4.87 4.08
CA GLN A 181 9.91 -4.22 2.91
C GLN A 181 10.85 -3.21 2.25
N ARG A 182 11.68 -2.51 3.01
CA ARG A 182 12.68 -1.57 2.49
C ARG A 182 13.80 -2.29 1.75
N VAL A 183 14.29 -3.41 2.26
CA VAL A 183 15.31 -4.22 1.56
C VAL A 183 14.78 -4.74 0.22
N ARG A 184 13.53 -5.26 0.18
CA ARG A 184 12.88 -5.61 -1.09
C ARG A 184 12.90 -4.46 -2.09
N LYS A 185 12.57 -3.26 -1.59
CA LYS A 185 12.52 -2.07 -2.43
C LYS A 185 13.86 -1.65 -3.02
N THR A 186 14.94 -1.85 -2.27
CA THR A 186 16.29 -1.56 -2.80
C THR A 186 16.63 -2.45 -4.00
N LEU A 187 16.22 -3.71 -4.01
CA LEU A 187 16.42 -4.62 -5.15
C LEU A 187 15.54 -4.23 -6.34
N GLU A 188 14.27 -3.86 -6.12
CA GLU A 188 13.41 -3.37 -7.20
C GLU A 188 14.06 -2.18 -7.93
N TYR A 189 14.51 -1.18 -7.19
CA TYR A 189 15.16 0.01 -7.78
C TYR A 189 16.53 -0.31 -8.38
N HIS A 190 17.32 -1.22 -7.79
CA HIS A 190 18.57 -1.69 -8.40
C HIS A 190 18.34 -2.25 -9.82
N HIS A 191 17.32 -3.10 -9.98
CA HIS A 191 16.99 -3.65 -11.29
C HIS A 191 16.39 -2.59 -12.22
N ALA A 192 15.54 -1.70 -11.70
CA ALA A 192 14.96 -0.63 -12.48
C ALA A 192 16.03 0.31 -13.06
N ASP A 193 17.00 0.72 -12.25
CA ASP A 193 18.10 1.58 -12.69
C ASP A 193 18.97 0.88 -13.74
N ARG A 194 19.36 -0.38 -13.50
CA ARG A 194 20.17 -1.17 -14.43
C ARG A 194 19.52 -1.33 -15.81
N MET A 195 18.19 -1.39 -15.86
CA MET A 195 17.43 -1.63 -17.10
C MET A 195 16.80 -0.35 -17.68
N ASN A 196 17.00 0.80 -17.04
CA ASN A 196 16.25 2.04 -17.32
C ASN A 196 14.72 1.80 -17.34
N HIS A 197 14.22 1.07 -16.34
CA HIS A 197 12.80 0.77 -16.10
C HIS A 197 12.26 1.64 -14.95
N ALA A 198 10.95 1.58 -14.73
CA ALA A 198 10.28 2.19 -13.57
C ALA A 198 9.77 1.09 -12.64
N VAL A 199 9.61 1.41 -11.36
CA VAL A 199 9.11 0.48 -10.34
C VAL A 199 7.59 0.60 -10.18
N VAL A 200 6.89 -0.54 -10.23
CA VAL A 200 5.44 -0.63 -9.98
C VAL A 200 5.19 -0.99 -8.52
N GLY A 201 4.43 -0.14 -7.84
CA GLY A 201 3.90 -0.39 -6.50
C GLY A 201 2.53 -1.04 -6.57
N THR A 202 2.25 -1.93 -5.63
CA THR A 202 1.08 -2.80 -5.66
C THR A 202 0.02 -2.54 -4.58
N PRO A 203 -0.03 -1.42 -3.81
CA PRO A 203 -1.10 -1.25 -2.84
C PRO A 203 -2.42 -0.94 -3.54
N ASN A 204 -3.49 -1.60 -3.13
CA ASN A 204 -4.86 -1.27 -3.56
C ASN A 204 -5.43 -0.06 -2.78
N ARG A 205 -6.66 0.35 -3.08
CA ARG A 205 -7.31 1.52 -2.47
C ARG A 205 -7.42 1.43 -0.95
N LEU A 206 -7.81 0.29 -0.40
CA LEU A 206 -7.93 0.15 1.07
C LEU A 206 -6.58 0.34 1.74
N GLU A 207 -5.55 -0.28 1.18
CA GLU A 207 -4.21 -0.29 1.74
C GLU A 207 -3.56 1.08 1.60
N TYR A 208 -3.62 1.66 0.40
CA TYR A 208 -3.04 2.96 0.14
C TYR A 208 -3.76 4.05 0.93
N ASP A 209 -5.09 4.10 0.93
CA ASP A 209 -5.84 5.17 1.62
C ASP A 209 -5.60 5.19 3.14
N GLN A 210 -5.56 4.00 3.75
CA GLN A 210 -5.49 3.88 5.21
C GLN A 210 -4.07 3.66 5.74
N GLY A 211 -3.04 3.69 4.88
CA GLY A 211 -1.64 3.56 5.29
C GLY A 211 -1.19 2.14 5.61
N PHE A 212 -1.84 1.12 5.05
CA PHE A 212 -1.40 -0.27 5.16
C PHE A 212 -0.27 -0.58 4.18
N PHE A 213 0.86 0.10 4.35
CA PHE A 213 2.09 -0.08 3.59
C PHE A 213 3.27 0.53 4.36
N VAL A 214 4.48 0.16 3.98
CA VAL A 214 5.71 0.71 4.57
C VAL A 214 6.21 1.88 3.73
N LYS A 215 6.31 3.07 4.35
CA LYS A 215 7.00 4.23 3.73
C LYS A 215 8.45 3.86 3.40
N ASN A 216 8.86 4.13 2.16
CA ASN A 216 10.16 3.72 1.59
C ASN A 216 10.35 2.20 1.43
N GLY A 217 9.31 1.40 1.65
CA GLY A 217 9.25 -0.03 1.35
C GLY A 217 8.33 -0.30 0.16
N ASP A 218 7.38 -1.21 0.35
CA ASP A 218 6.31 -1.56 -0.60
C ASP A 218 5.41 -0.36 -0.97
N GLY A 219 5.33 0.64 -0.10
CA GLY A 219 4.65 1.90 -0.38
C GLY A 219 5.37 2.83 -1.35
N SER A 220 6.67 2.64 -1.60
CA SER A 220 7.40 3.41 -2.60
C SER A 220 7.15 2.84 -3.99
N ALA A 221 7.13 3.68 -5.02
CA ALA A 221 7.06 3.28 -6.42
C ALA A 221 7.07 4.51 -7.32
N ASP A 222 7.36 4.29 -8.60
CA ASP A 222 7.22 5.29 -9.65
C ASP A 222 5.78 5.29 -10.21
N LEU A 223 5.12 4.12 -10.25
CA LEU A 223 3.72 3.95 -10.62
C LEU A 223 2.95 3.14 -9.58
N LYS A 224 1.71 3.51 -9.26
CA LYS A 224 0.79 2.71 -8.43
C LYS A 224 -0.54 2.48 -9.15
N PRO A 225 -0.60 1.53 -10.10
CA PRO A 225 -1.71 1.42 -11.05
C PRO A 225 -3.06 1.03 -10.46
N ILE A 226 -3.07 0.44 -9.27
CA ILE A 226 -4.30 -0.05 -8.63
C ILE A 226 -4.61 0.66 -7.30
N ALA A 227 -3.89 1.74 -6.97
CA ALA A 227 -4.10 2.48 -5.71
C ALA A 227 -5.49 3.14 -5.62
N HIS A 228 -6.24 3.21 -6.73
CA HIS A 228 -7.63 3.66 -6.76
C HIS A 228 -8.65 2.53 -6.83
N LEU A 229 -8.22 1.26 -7.02
CA LEU A 229 -9.12 0.11 -7.07
C LEU A 229 -9.35 -0.48 -5.68
N TYR A 230 -10.61 -0.71 -5.34
CA TYR A 230 -11.00 -1.44 -4.14
C TYR A 230 -10.54 -2.90 -4.20
N LYS A 231 -10.42 -3.58 -3.05
CA LYS A 231 -9.89 -4.96 -3.03
C LYS A 231 -10.76 -5.90 -3.86
N THR A 232 -12.08 -5.80 -3.72
CA THR A 232 -13.08 -6.51 -4.53
C THR A 232 -12.91 -6.26 -6.03
N GLN A 233 -12.58 -5.04 -6.44
CA GLN A 233 -12.28 -4.70 -7.83
C GLN A 233 -10.96 -5.30 -8.29
N VAL A 234 -9.94 -5.39 -7.43
CA VAL A 234 -8.68 -6.10 -7.76
C VAL A 234 -8.96 -7.59 -8.02
N TYR A 235 -9.80 -8.25 -7.22
CA TYR A 235 -10.24 -9.63 -7.49
C TYR A 235 -11.01 -9.77 -8.80
N ALA A 236 -11.90 -8.83 -9.10
CA ALA A 236 -12.63 -8.83 -10.36
C ALA A 236 -11.67 -8.64 -11.55
N MET A 237 -10.71 -7.72 -11.43
CA MET A 237 -9.68 -7.44 -12.42
C MET A 237 -8.78 -8.66 -12.66
N ALA A 238 -8.36 -9.37 -11.61
CA ALA A 238 -7.58 -10.61 -11.73
C ALA A 238 -8.27 -11.66 -12.61
N ARG A 239 -9.58 -11.87 -12.38
CA ARG A 239 -10.39 -12.79 -13.19
C ARG A 239 -10.54 -12.31 -14.63
N HIS A 240 -10.76 -11.00 -14.83
CA HIS A 240 -10.88 -10.41 -16.16
C HIS A 240 -9.60 -10.57 -16.99
N LEU A 241 -8.43 -10.37 -16.36
CA LEU A 241 -7.11 -10.54 -16.97
C LEU A 241 -6.73 -12.02 -17.20
N GLY A 242 -7.60 -12.96 -16.85
CA GLY A 242 -7.39 -14.39 -17.10
C GLY A 242 -6.31 -15.03 -16.21
N LEU A 243 -6.00 -14.42 -15.05
CA LEU A 243 -4.98 -14.93 -14.14
C LEU A 243 -5.30 -16.34 -13.63
N PRO A 244 -4.29 -17.14 -13.26
CA PRO A 244 -4.49 -18.49 -12.72
C PRO A 244 -5.53 -18.52 -11.59
N GLY A 245 -6.41 -19.52 -11.62
CA GLY A 245 -7.51 -19.65 -10.66
C GLY A 245 -7.05 -19.69 -9.19
N GLU A 246 -5.89 -20.28 -8.94
CA GLU A 246 -5.28 -20.34 -7.60
C GLU A 246 -4.89 -18.95 -7.07
N ILE A 247 -4.36 -18.07 -7.94
CA ILE A 247 -4.06 -16.67 -7.59
C ILE A 247 -5.36 -15.89 -7.37
N CYS A 248 -6.38 -16.13 -8.20
CA CYS A 248 -7.69 -15.50 -8.06
C CYS A 248 -8.45 -15.92 -6.79
N ALA A 249 -8.10 -17.07 -6.21
CA ALA A 249 -8.70 -17.62 -5.00
C ALA A 249 -7.81 -17.44 -3.75
N ALA A 250 -6.60 -16.91 -3.90
CA ALA A 250 -5.68 -16.70 -2.80
C ALA A 250 -6.28 -15.75 -1.76
N VAL A 251 -6.26 -16.14 -0.48
CA VAL A 251 -6.77 -15.32 0.62
C VAL A 251 -5.82 -14.14 0.87
N PRO A 252 -6.31 -12.90 1.09
CA PRO A 252 -5.44 -11.79 1.45
C PRO A 252 -4.67 -12.09 2.73
N THR A 253 -3.35 -12.09 2.64
CA THR A 253 -2.44 -12.25 3.77
C THR A 253 -1.49 -11.06 3.82
N THR A 254 -0.97 -10.77 5.01
CA THR A 254 0.05 -9.74 5.19
C THR A 254 1.46 -10.25 4.85
N ASP A 255 1.67 -11.58 4.76
CA ASP A 255 2.97 -12.28 4.56
C ASP A 255 4.14 -11.57 5.30
N THR A 256 3.84 -11.11 6.51
CA THR A 256 4.67 -10.19 7.30
C THR A 256 5.33 -10.90 8.49
N TYR A 257 4.57 -11.80 9.11
CA TYR A 257 4.99 -12.56 10.28
C TYR A 257 4.98 -14.05 9.98
N SER A 258 5.66 -14.84 10.80
CA SER A 258 5.80 -16.28 10.61
C SER A 258 4.52 -17.08 10.90
N LEU A 259 3.55 -16.49 11.61
CA LEU A 259 2.19 -17.02 11.72
C LEU A 259 1.27 -16.45 10.64
N PRO A 260 0.40 -17.29 10.02
CA PRO A 260 -0.64 -16.82 9.12
C PRO A 260 -1.54 -15.77 9.77
N GLN A 261 -1.85 -14.73 9.00
CA GLN A 261 -2.64 -13.59 9.47
C GLN A 261 -3.38 -12.90 8.33
N GLY A 262 -4.69 -12.77 8.48
CA GLY A 262 -5.54 -11.92 7.64
C GLY A 262 -5.30 -10.43 7.92
N GLN A 263 -5.59 -9.57 6.94
CA GLN A 263 -5.42 -8.12 7.09
C GLN A 263 -6.44 -7.51 8.09
N ASP A 264 -7.60 -8.13 8.25
CA ASP A 264 -8.64 -7.80 9.23
C ASP A 264 -8.28 -8.21 10.67
N GLU A 265 -7.50 -9.27 10.85
CA GLU A 265 -6.95 -9.63 12.17
C GLU A 265 -5.87 -8.64 12.66
N PHE A 266 -5.24 -7.90 11.74
CA PHE A 266 -4.10 -7.05 12.04
C PHE A 266 -4.40 -5.56 11.97
N TYR A 267 -5.11 -5.13 10.93
CA TYR A 267 -5.19 -3.73 10.52
C TYR A 267 -6.60 -3.25 10.27
N PHE A 268 -7.40 -3.93 9.45
CA PHE A 268 -8.75 -3.49 9.08
C PHE A 268 -9.79 -3.94 10.09
N ALA A 269 -10.83 -3.12 10.28
CA ALA A 269 -11.85 -3.39 11.29
C ALA A 269 -12.98 -4.31 10.79
N LEU A 270 -13.00 -4.59 9.48
CA LEU A 270 -13.99 -5.40 8.78
C LEU A 270 -13.28 -6.26 7.71
N PRO A 271 -13.87 -7.39 7.28
CA PRO A 271 -13.44 -8.10 6.10
C PRO A 271 -13.39 -7.19 4.86
N TYR A 272 -12.47 -7.45 3.93
CA TYR A 272 -12.16 -6.51 2.84
C TYR A 272 -13.38 -6.07 2.01
N ALA A 273 -14.34 -6.96 1.73
CA ALA A 273 -15.52 -6.62 0.93
C ALA A 273 -16.44 -5.63 1.66
N GLN A 274 -16.60 -5.79 2.98
CA GLN A 274 -17.35 -4.85 3.81
C GLN A 274 -16.57 -3.55 3.99
N MET A 275 -15.25 -3.64 4.13
CA MET A 275 -14.38 -2.47 4.26
C MET A 275 -14.37 -1.61 2.99
N ASP A 276 -14.36 -2.23 1.81
CA ASP A 276 -14.50 -1.55 0.51
C ASP A 276 -15.80 -0.74 0.46
N LEU A 277 -16.92 -1.36 0.83
CA LEU A 277 -18.22 -0.70 0.84
C LEU A 277 -18.25 0.45 1.88
N ALA A 278 -17.69 0.22 3.07
CA ALA A 278 -17.60 1.24 4.10
C ALA A 278 -16.74 2.43 3.68
N LEU A 279 -15.60 2.19 3.03
CA LEU A 279 -14.73 3.25 2.52
C LEU A 279 -15.42 4.03 1.40
N TRP A 280 -16.08 3.34 0.46
CA TRP A 280 -16.86 3.98 -0.60
C TRP A 280 -17.98 4.84 -0.01
N ALA A 281 -18.75 4.30 0.94
CA ALA A 281 -19.85 4.99 1.60
C ALA A 281 -19.37 6.25 2.34
N HIS A 282 -18.24 6.14 3.05
CA HIS A 282 -17.61 7.27 3.71
C HIS A 282 -17.20 8.37 2.71
N ASP A 283 -16.55 8.01 1.60
CA ASP A 283 -16.09 8.96 0.57
C ASP A 283 -17.25 9.62 -0.18
N HIS A 284 -18.42 8.97 -0.24
CA HIS A 284 -19.64 9.49 -0.85
C HIS A 284 -20.62 10.11 0.16
N GLN A 285 -20.18 10.32 1.41
CA GLN A 285 -20.95 10.98 2.46
C GLN A 285 -22.29 10.28 2.80
N CYS A 286 -22.36 8.96 2.62
CA CYS A 286 -23.50 8.16 3.09
C CYS A 286 -23.57 8.18 4.62
N SER A 287 -24.78 8.17 5.16
CA SER A 287 -24.98 8.17 6.61
C SER A 287 -24.52 6.86 7.25
N ALA A 288 -24.30 6.88 8.56
CA ALA A 288 -23.97 5.66 9.30
C ALA A 288 -25.16 4.68 9.32
N GLU A 289 -26.39 5.18 9.23
CA GLU A 289 -27.62 4.39 9.16
C GLU A 289 -27.73 3.67 7.81
N GLU A 290 -27.37 4.32 6.71
CA GLU A 290 -27.28 3.69 5.38
C GLU A 290 -26.22 2.58 5.39
N LEU A 291 -25.04 2.85 5.95
CA LEU A 291 -23.98 1.84 6.08
C LEU A 291 -24.39 0.68 6.99
N ALA A 292 -25.01 0.98 8.13
CA ALA A 292 -25.50 -0.01 9.08
C ALA A 292 -26.48 -0.99 8.42
N THR A 293 -27.42 -0.44 7.64
CA THR A 293 -28.38 -1.24 6.86
C THR A 293 -27.67 -2.10 5.81
N ALA A 294 -26.70 -1.53 5.08
CA ALA A 294 -26.00 -2.22 4.01
C ALA A 294 -25.08 -3.35 4.49
N LEU A 295 -24.53 -3.22 5.70
CA LEU A 295 -23.61 -4.19 6.30
C LEU A 295 -24.26 -5.14 7.32
N ASP A 296 -25.56 -4.97 7.60
CA ASP A 296 -26.28 -5.70 8.65
C ASP A 296 -25.59 -5.57 10.03
N ILE A 297 -25.27 -4.33 10.40
CA ILE A 297 -24.65 -3.97 11.69
C ILE A 297 -25.43 -2.84 12.38
N THR A 298 -25.13 -2.56 13.65
CA THR A 298 -25.77 -1.44 14.35
C THR A 298 -25.27 -0.07 13.85
N PRO A 299 -26.10 1.00 13.92
CA PRO A 299 -25.65 2.36 13.62
C PRO A 299 -24.43 2.81 14.44
N GLU A 300 -24.32 2.35 15.69
CA GLU A 300 -23.17 2.61 16.56
C GLU A 300 -21.90 1.97 15.99
N ARG A 301 -21.99 0.71 15.53
CA ARG A 301 -20.87 0.01 14.89
C ARG A 301 -20.47 0.69 13.58
N ALA A 302 -21.43 1.10 12.75
CA ALA A 302 -21.15 1.85 11.52
C ALA A 302 -20.46 3.20 11.79
N ARG A 303 -20.90 3.94 12.82
CA ARG A 303 -20.23 5.17 13.27
C ARG A 303 -18.79 4.90 13.73
N ALA A 304 -18.56 3.80 14.43
CA ALA A 304 -17.22 3.38 14.84
C ALA A 304 -16.32 3.05 13.63
N VAL A 305 -16.86 2.39 12.59
CA VAL A 305 -16.13 2.10 11.34
C VAL A 305 -15.69 3.40 10.67
N TYR A 306 -16.60 4.36 10.53
CA TYR A 306 -16.27 5.68 10.00
C TYR A 306 -15.25 6.43 10.86
N ALA A 307 -15.32 6.32 12.19
CA ALA A 307 -14.34 6.92 13.09
C ALA A 307 -12.95 6.29 12.90
N ASP A 308 -12.89 4.96 12.75
CA ASP A 308 -11.66 4.20 12.47
C ASP A 308 -11.03 4.59 11.13
N ILE A 309 -11.81 4.68 10.04
CA ILE A 309 -11.34 5.18 8.73
C ILE A 309 -10.67 6.55 8.88
N ARG A 310 -11.34 7.49 9.56
CA ARG A 310 -10.80 8.84 9.78
C ARG A 310 -9.54 8.82 10.64
N ALA A 311 -9.51 7.98 11.67
CA ALA A 311 -8.33 7.85 12.55
C ALA A 311 -7.12 7.31 11.78
N LYS A 312 -7.31 6.26 10.98
CA LYS A 312 -6.27 5.69 10.12
C LYS A 312 -5.76 6.67 9.08
N ARG A 313 -6.65 7.38 8.37
CA ARG A 313 -6.23 8.46 7.44
C ARG A 313 -5.37 9.52 8.11
N ARG A 314 -5.75 9.98 9.32
CA ARG A 314 -4.94 10.94 10.08
C ARG A 314 -3.56 10.36 10.45
N ALA A 315 -3.52 9.12 10.93
CA ALA A 315 -2.26 8.45 11.27
C ALA A 315 -1.39 8.18 10.03
N ALA A 316 -2.00 7.85 8.89
CA ALA A 316 -1.34 7.54 7.64
C ALA A 316 -0.87 8.78 6.87
N ALA A 317 -1.34 9.98 7.22
CA ALA A 317 -1.00 11.21 6.49
C ALA A 317 0.52 11.39 6.28
N TYR A 318 1.34 11.05 7.28
CA TYR A 318 2.80 11.14 7.15
C TYR A 318 3.40 10.13 6.17
N LEU A 319 2.75 8.97 5.97
CA LEU A 319 3.19 7.93 5.02
C LEU A 319 3.08 8.43 3.59
N HIS A 320 2.08 9.26 3.29
CA HIS A 320 1.85 9.89 1.99
C HIS A 320 2.64 11.19 1.78
N ALA A 321 3.08 11.82 2.86
CA ALA A 321 3.73 13.12 2.79
C ALA A 321 5.06 13.03 2.03
N ALA A 322 5.24 13.94 1.07
CA ALA A 322 6.55 14.25 0.51
C ALA A 322 7.51 14.70 1.64
N PRO A 323 8.83 14.51 1.46
CA PRO A 323 9.80 15.07 2.41
C PRO A 323 9.57 16.57 2.57
N ALA A 324 9.51 17.03 3.82
CA ALA A 324 9.49 18.46 4.11
C ALA A 324 10.77 19.10 3.55
N ARG A 325 10.62 20.19 2.79
CA ARG A 325 11.73 20.95 2.22
C ARG A 325 11.65 22.36 2.73
N LEU A 326 12.79 22.90 3.18
CA LEU A 326 12.95 24.33 3.31
C LEU A 326 13.15 24.87 1.90
N GLU A 327 12.19 25.64 1.39
CA GLU A 327 12.40 26.38 0.15
C GLU A 327 13.31 27.58 0.46
N GLY A 328 14.28 27.86 -0.43
CA GLY A 328 15.18 29.00 -0.25
C GLY A 328 14.38 30.29 -0.15
N SER A 329 14.73 31.14 0.83
CA SER A 329 14.08 32.40 1.13
C SER A 329 13.80 33.23 -0.13
N GLY A 330 12.54 33.23 -0.58
CA GLY A 330 11.99 34.44 -1.18
C GLY A 330 12.13 35.53 -0.13
N VAL A 331 12.78 36.63 -0.51
CA VAL A 331 12.93 37.83 0.31
C VAL A 331 11.63 38.07 1.10
N GLU A 332 11.70 37.97 2.43
CA GLU A 332 10.68 38.56 3.29
C GLU A 332 10.74 40.08 3.07
N THR A 333 9.96 40.58 2.12
CA THR A 333 9.64 42.00 2.10
C THR A 333 8.54 42.22 3.12
N ASP A 334 8.99 42.56 4.32
CA ASP A 334 8.16 43.15 5.36
C ASP A 334 7.54 44.46 4.82
N GLY A 335 6.20 44.56 4.87
CA GLY A 335 5.44 45.80 4.74
C GLY A 335 5.07 46.29 3.32
N ASN A 336 3.81 46.07 2.91
CA ASN A 336 2.80 47.14 2.79
C ASN A 336 1.48 46.60 2.14
N PRO A 337 0.32 46.67 2.81
CA PRO A 337 -0.97 46.31 2.24
C PRO A 337 -1.60 47.54 1.59
N ASP A 338 -1.41 47.73 0.28
CA ASP A 338 -2.25 48.51 -0.65
C ASP A 338 -1.41 49.01 -1.83
N ALA A 339 -1.60 48.43 -3.02
CA ALA A 339 -1.68 49.17 -4.29
C ALA A 339 -1.82 48.23 -5.51
N PRO A 340 -2.62 48.62 -6.52
CA PRO A 340 -3.05 47.79 -7.64
C PRO A 340 -2.00 47.67 -8.75
N GLY A 341 -2.09 46.60 -9.53
CA GLY A 341 -1.16 46.29 -10.61
C GLY A 341 -1.16 47.31 -11.74
N LEU A 342 -0.08 47.33 -12.53
CA LEU A 342 -0.05 47.83 -13.90
C LEU A 342 1.23 47.39 -14.64
N SER A 343 1.01 46.61 -15.70
CA SER A 343 1.68 46.58 -17.00
C SER A 343 3.14 47.00 -17.14
N ALA A 344 3.93 46.07 -17.70
CA ALA A 344 5.19 46.31 -18.39
C ALA A 344 5.06 47.35 -19.52
N THR A 345 6.07 48.21 -19.69
CA THR A 345 6.63 48.54 -21.01
C THR A 345 8.10 48.92 -20.87
N ALA A 346 8.91 48.35 -21.76
CA ALA A 346 10.33 48.62 -21.92
C ALA A 346 10.56 49.91 -22.72
N ARG A 347 11.67 50.61 -22.43
CA ARG A 347 12.53 51.31 -23.41
C ARG A 347 13.87 51.69 -22.77
N SER A 348 14.96 51.20 -23.35
CA SER A 348 16.32 51.74 -23.20
C SER A 348 16.59 52.75 -24.34
N PRO A 349 17.80 53.32 -24.51
CA PRO A 349 18.78 53.86 -23.56
C PRO A 349 19.21 55.30 -23.98
N ARG A 350 20.02 56.00 -23.15
CA ARG A 350 21.35 56.58 -23.51
C ARG A 350 21.84 57.67 -22.53
N PRO A 351 23.16 57.95 -22.52
CA PRO A 351 23.89 58.52 -21.38
C PRO A 351 24.28 59.99 -21.58
N ALA A 352 24.72 60.66 -20.51
CA ALA A 352 25.84 61.62 -20.52
C ALA A 352 26.20 62.06 -19.09
N SER A 353 27.51 62.04 -18.84
CA SER A 353 28.30 62.52 -17.70
C SER A 353 28.20 64.04 -17.43
N PRO A 354 29.12 64.69 -16.68
CA PRO A 354 29.44 64.58 -15.24
C PRO A 354 29.51 65.99 -14.58
N CYS A 355 30.13 66.07 -13.39
CA CYS A 355 30.76 67.23 -12.73
C CYS A 355 30.02 67.84 -11.54
N GLY A 356 30.76 67.95 -10.44
CA GLY A 356 30.41 68.62 -9.19
C GLY A 356 31.09 67.95 -8.02
#